data_AF-A0A382VV64-F1
#
_entry.id   AF-A0A382VV64-F1
#
_cell.length_a   1.000
_cell.length_b   1.000
_cell.length_c   1.000
_cell.angle_alpha   90.00
_cell.angle_beta   90.00
_cell.angle_gamma   90.00
#
_symmetry.space_group_name_H-M   'P 1'
#
loop_
_entity.id
_entity.type
_entity.pdbx_description
1 polymer ?
#
loop_
_entity_poly.entity_id
_entity_poly.type
_entity_poly.pdbx_seq_one_letter_code
_entity_poly.pdbx_strand_id
1 'polypeptide(L)' 'MSYENIDIEKHGLSRDDLAKITGGHTVPQIIINDKAIGGFNELLQLNNSGKLKKLIKDD' A
#
# COMPACT_ATOMS: atom_id res chain seq x y z
N MET A 1 -2.76 -9.70 -12.75
CA MET A 1 -2.44 -8.73 -11.67
C MET A 1 -1.46 -9.41 -10.74
N SER A 2 -0.22 -8.98 -10.77
CA SER A 2 0.83 -9.41 -9.86
C SER A 2 0.87 -8.48 -8.66
N TYR A 3 1.27 -9.00 -7.51
CA TYR A 3 1.60 -8.22 -6.33
C TYR A 3 2.74 -8.94 -5.60
N GLU A 4 3.50 -8.18 -4.81
CA GLU A 4 4.53 -8.70 -3.94
C GLU A 4 4.19 -8.37 -2.49
N ASN A 5 4.44 -9.32 -1.59
CA ASN A 5 4.34 -9.08 -0.16
C ASN A 5 5.73 -8.76 0.38
N ILE A 6 5.91 -7.54 0.89
CA ILE A 6 7.14 -7.13 1.56
C ILE A 6 6.93 -7.28 3.08
N ASP A 7 7.67 -8.20 3.67
CA ASP A 7 7.69 -8.42 5.11
C ASP A 7 8.71 -7.48 5.75
N ILE A 8 8.23 -6.39 6.35
CA ILE A 8 9.09 -5.35 6.93
C ILE A 8 10.03 -5.89 8.00
N GLU A 9 9.64 -6.93 8.74
CA GLU A 9 10.46 -7.50 9.82
C GLU A 9 11.64 -8.28 9.23
N LYS A 10 11.42 -9.04 8.15
CA LYS A 10 12.49 -9.73 7.42
C LYS A 10 13.47 -8.78 6.75
N HIS A 11 13.02 -7.58 6.39
CA HIS A 11 13.87 -6.53 5.82
C HIS A 11 14.48 -5.61 6.90
N GLY A 12 14.24 -5.86 8.19
CA GLY A 12 14.78 -5.04 9.27
C GLY A 12 14.23 -3.61 9.31
N LEU A 13 13.06 -3.37 8.70
CA LEU A 13 12.42 -2.05 8.64
C LEU A 13 11.57 -1.83 9.90
N SER A 14 11.76 -0.67 10.54
CA SER A 14 10.96 -0.27 11.68
C SER A 14 9.59 0.28 11.25
N ARG A 15 8.69 0.48 12.24
CA ARG A 15 7.41 1.16 12.00
C ARG A 15 7.60 2.63 11.59
N ASP A 16 8.69 3.26 12.01
CA ASP A 16 9.02 4.63 11.60
C ASP A 16 9.52 4.66 10.16
N ASP A 17 10.27 3.66 9.72
CA ASP A 17 10.69 3.56 8.32
C ASP A 17 9.49 3.27 7.41
N LEU A 18 8.57 2.41 7.87
CA LEU A 18 7.29 2.20 7.18
C LEU A 18 6.52 3.53 7.02
N ALA A 19 6.45 4.35 8.07
CA ALA A 19 5.79 5.64 8.02
C ALA A 19 6.51 6.65 7.10
N LYS A 20 7.84 6.64 7.04
CA LYS A 20 8.59 7.46 6.06
C LYS A 20 8.30 7.06 4.62
N ILE A 21 8.14 5.76 4.36
CA ILE A 21 7.89 5.22 3.00
C ILE A 21 6.43 5.43 2.59
N THR A 22 5.49 5.19 3.49
CA THR A 22 4.06 5.05 3.15
C THR A 22 3.15 6.11 3.75
N GLY A 23 3.63 6.86 4.74
CA GLY A 23 2.83 7.77 5.56
C GLY A 23 2.10 7.10 6.73
N GLY A 24 2.14 5.76 6.85
CA GLY A 24 1.46 5.00 7.90
C GLY A 24 2.40 4.16 8.77
N HIS A 25 2.10 4.06 10.07
CA HIS A 25 2.89 3.27 11.03
C HIS A 25 2.44 1.81 11.14
N THR A 26 1.25 1.46 10.68
CA THR A 26 0.63 0.15 10.90
C THR A 26 0.68 -0.70 9.65
N VAL A 27 0.86 -2.01 9.78
CA VAL A 27 0.65 -2.94 8.67
C VAL A 27 -0.83 -3.35 8.61
N PRO A 28 -1.38 -3.62 7.41
CA PRO A 28 -0.74 -3.48 6.10
C PRO A 28 -0.66 -2.01 5.64
N GLN A 29 0.36 -1.69 4.84
CA GLN A 29 0.44 -0.50 3.98
C GLN A 29 0.53 -0.97 2.53
N ILE A 30 -0.13 -0.26 1.63
CA ILE A 30 -0.31 -0.67 0.24
C ILE A 30 0.23 0.40 -0.68
N ILE A 31 1.05 -0.03 -1.63
CA ILE A 31 1.64 0.79 -2.68
C ILE A 31 1.11 0.27 -4.01
N ILE A 32 0.64 1.17 -4.87
CA ILE A 32 0.21 0.87 -6.24
C ILE A 32 0.92 1.87 -7.15
N ASN A 33 1.62 1.38 -8.17
CA ASN A 33 2.39 2.18 -9.13
C ASN A 33 3.31 3.19 -8.42
N ASP A 34 4.13 2.68 -7.51
CA ASP A 34 5.07 3.44 -6.66
C ASP A 34 4.43 4.52 -5.76
N LYS A 35 3.10 4.54 -5.65
CA LYS A 35 2.36 5.45 -4.80
C LYS A 35 1.74 4.74 -3.62
N ALA A 36 2.11 5.15 -2.42
CA ALA A 36 1.44 4.73 -1.19
C ALA A 36 -0.02 5.23 -1.21
N ILE A 37 -0.96 4.30 -1.08
CA ILE A 37 -2.40 4.60 -1.04
C ILE A 37 -2.96 4.57 0.39
N GLY A 38 -2.17 4.11 1.37
CA GLY A 38 -2.58 3.91 2.76
C GLY A 38 -2.71 2.42 3.10
N GLY A 39 -3.52 2.13 4.11
CA GLY A 39 -3.74 0.77 4.60
C GLY A 39 -4.97 0.10 3.99
N PHE A 40 -5.46 -0.92 4.70
CA PHE A 40 -6.60 -1.71 4.25
C PHE A 40 -7.88 -0.88 4.05
N ASN A 41 -8.13 0.10 4.93
CA ASN A 41 -9.32 0.94 4.85
C ASN A 41 -9.34 1.79 3.57
N GLU A 42 -8.20 2.39 3.22
CA GLU A 42 -8.05 3.20 2.02
C GLU A 42 -8.20 2.35 0.75
N LEU A 43 -7.62 1.14 0.74
CA LEU A 43 -7.83 0.18 -0.35
C LEU A 43 -9.32 -0.15 -0.52
N LEU A 44 -10.01 -0.45 0.58
CA LEU A 44 -11.44 -0.79 0.54
C LEU A 44 -12.29 0.38 0.03
N GLN A 45 -11.99 1.62 0.44
CA GLN A 45 -12.65 2.82 -0.08
C GLN A 45 -12.41 3.02 -1.58
N LEU A 46 -11.18 2.80 -2.05
CA LEU A 46 -10.85 2.87 -3.48
C LEU A 46 -11.58 1.79 -4.29
N ASN A 47 -11.70 0.58 -3.74
CA ASN A 47 -12.45 -0.49 -4.38
C ASN A 47 -13.95 -0.18 -4.46
N ASN A 48 -14.54 0.24 -3.34
CA ASN A 48 -15.97 0.54 -3.25
C ASN A 48 -16.38 1.74 -4.13
N SER A 49 -15.48 2.71 -4.29
CA SER A 49 -15.70 3.84 -5.21
C SER A 49 -15.43 3.51 -6.69
N GLY A 50 -14.97 2.30 -7.00
CA GLY A 50 -14.58 1.88 -8.35
C GLY A 50 -13.30 2.53 -8.88
N LYS A 51 -12.64 3.38 -8.08
CA LYS A 51 -11.41 4.09 -8.45
C LYS A 51 -10.19 3.17 -8.50
N LEU A 52 -10.18 2.10 -7.71
CA LEU A 52 -9.10 1.12 -7.69
C LEU A 52 -8.83 0.52 -9.08
N LYS A 53 -9.89 0.22 -9.84
CA LYS A 53 -9.76 -0.31 -11.20
C LYS A 53 -9.07 0.65 -12.17
N LYS A 54 -9.13 1.96 -11.92
CA LYS A 54 -8.42 2.95 -12.74
C LYS A 54 -6.94 2.98 -12.38
N LEU A 55 -6.64 3.01 -11.08
CA LEU A 55 -5.26 3.01 -10.58
C LEU A 55 -4.44 1.80 -11.04
N ILE A 56 -5.08 0.62 -11.12
CA ILE A 56 -4.40 -0.62 -11.52
C ILE A 56 -4.27 -0.78 -13.05
N LYS A 57 -4.99 0.02 -13.83
CA LYS A 57 -5.01 -0.08 -15.31
C LYS A 57 -3.97 0.79 -16.01
N ASP A 58 -3.25 1.62 -15.26
CA ASP A 58 -2.28 2.57 -15.82
C ASP A 58 -0.89 1.94 -16.12
N ASP A 59 -0.83 0.63 -16.38
CA ASP A 59 0.35 -0.12 -16.87
C ASP A 59 0.11 -0.74 -18.26
#